data_AF-A0A8S9ITU2-F1
#
_entry.id   AF-A0A8S9ITU2-F1
#
_cell.length_a   1.000
_cell.length_b   1.000
_cell.length_c   1.000
_cell.angle_alpha   90.00
_cell.angle_beta   90.00
_cell.angle_gamma   90.00
#
_symmetry.space_group_name_H-M   'P 1'
#
loop_
_entity.id
_entity.type
_entity.pdbx_description
1 polymer ?
#
loop_
_entity_poly.entity_id
_entity_poly.type
_entity_poly.pdbx_seq_one_letter_code
_entity_poly.pdbx_strand_id
1 'polypeptide(L)' 'MRVSLNGLNPIIKDTIVDFDTGEEAPVSLEYEGIQHMCSNCNPLTHYTKDCPSIATRTLSPDGKQTYTQANSYADSRQ' A
#
# COMPACT_ATOMS: atom_id res chain seq x y z
N MET A 1 -15.32 18.44 -4.45
CA MET A 1 -14.04 17.93 -3.94
C MET A 1 -13.42 17.05 -5.02
N ARG A 2 -12.21 17.38 -5.49
CA ARG A 2 -11.43 16.53 -6.41
C ARG A 2 -10.13 16.20 -5.70
N VAL A 3 -9.75 14.93 -5.66
CA VAL A 3 -8.55 14.45 -4.97
C VAL A 3 -7.62 13.84 -6.01
N SER A 4 -6.35 14.25 -6.01
CA SER A 4 -5.30 13.66 -6.84
C SER A 4 -4.55 12.61 -6.02
N LEU A 5 -4.47 11.38 -6.51
CA LEU A 5 -3.77 10.28 -5.85
C LEU A 5 -2.55 9.86 -6.65
N ASN A 6 -1.43 9.57 -5.97
CA ASN A 6 -0.28 8.92 -6.59
C ASN A 6 -0.39 7.40 -6.40
N GLY A 7 -0.88 6.70 -7.44
CA GLY A 7 -1.11 5.25 -7.40
C GLY A 7 0.16 4.38 -7.32
N LEU A 8 1.35 4.97 -7.46
CA LEU A 8 2.62 4.26 -7.23
C LEU A 8 2.91 4.06 -5.74
N ASN A 9 2.36 4.94 -4.90
CA ASN A 9 2.48 4.84 -3.46
C ASN A 9 1.24 4.15 -2.86
N PRO A 10 1.35 3.59 -1.65
CA PRO A 10 0.20 3.12 -0.90
C PRO A 10 -0.88 4.21 -0.80
N ILE A 11 -2.12 3.86 -1.13
CA ILE A 11 -3.22 4.82 -1.06
C ILE A 11 -3.47 5.23 0.39
N ILE A 12 -3.51 6.55 0.61
CA ILE A 12 -3.82 7.15 1.91
C ILE A 12 -5.32 6.98 2.18
N LYS A 13 -5.65 6.37 3.32
CA LYS A 13 -7.02 6.19 3.79
C LYS A 13 -7.36 7.14 4.92
N ASP A 14 -6.44 7.36 5.84
CA ASP A 14 -6.67 8.24 6.98
C ASP A 14 -6.15 9.64 6.70
N THR A 15 -6.96 10.65 6.98
CA THR A 15 -6.60 12.06 6.78
C THR A 15 -7.32 12.95 7.78
N ILE A 16 -6.93 14.22 7.83
CA ILE A 16 -7.58 15.25 8.65
C ILE A 16 -8.29 16.20 7.69
N VAL A 17 -9.56 16.48 7.97
CA VAL A 17 -10.36 17.44 7.21
C VAL A 17 -10.57 18.68 8.07
N ASP A 18 -10.24 19.83 7.48
CA ASP A 18 -10.46 21.14 8.07
C ASP A 18 -11.85 21.64 7.66
N PHE A 19 -12.64 22.09 8.64
CA PHE A 19 -13.93 22.71 8.42
C PHE A 19 -13.81 24.24 8.43
N ASP A 20 -14.73 24.92 7.75
CA ASP A 20 -14.79 26.40 7.72
C ASP A 20 -15.00 27.01 9.12
N THR A 21 -15.44 26.20 10.10
CA THR A 21 -15.56 26.58 11.51
C THR A 21 -14.21 26.65 12.24
N GLY A 22 -13.13 26.16 11.64
CA GLY A 22 -11.80 26.02 12.23
C GLY A 22 -11.60 24.72 13.03
N GLU A 23 -12.57 23.81 13.00
CA GLU A 23 -12.43 22.47 13.57
C GLU A 23 -11.67 21.54 12.62
N GLU A 24 -10.92 20.60 13.18
CA GLU A 24 -10.23 19.54 12.45
C GLU A 24 -10.81 18.19 12.88
N ALA A 25 -11.14 17.32 11.92
CA ALA A 25 -11.59 15.96 12.24
C ALA A 25 -10.76 14.89 11.51
N PRO A 26 -10.30 13.84 12.22
CA PRO A 26 -9.75 12.66 11.58
C PRO A 26 -10.87 11.89 10.86
N VAL A 27 -10.64 11.54 9.61
CA VAL A 27 -11.57 10.76 8.79
C VAL A 27 -10.83 9.62 8.10
N SER A 28 -11.56 8.54 7.84
CA SER A 28 -11.10 7.42 7.00
C SER A 28 -11.85 7.45 5.67
N LEU A 29 -11.11 7.33 4.58
CA LEU A 29 -11.59 7.36 3.21
C LEU A 29 -11.80 5.93 2.71
N GLU A 30 -13.02 5.66 2.26
CA GLU A 30 -13.34 4.45 1.51
C GLU A 30 -13.38 4.79 0.02
N TYR A 31 -12.60 4.06 -0.77
CA TYR A 31 -12.54 4.26 -2.21
C TYR A 31 -13.22 3.09 -2.93
N GLU A 32 -14.20 3.42 -3.77
CA GLU A 32 -14.92 2.45 -4.59
C GLU A 32 -14.40 2.43 -6.03
N GLY A 33 -14.61 1.31 -6.73
CA GLY A 33 -14.27 1.17 -8.15
C GLY A 33 -12.77 1.15 -8.46
N ILE A 34 -11.91 1.07 -7.44
CA ILE A 34 -10.48 0.94 -7.63
C ILE A 34 -10.14 -0.43 -8.21
N GLN A 35 -9.43 -0.43 -9.33
CA GLN A 35 -8.86 -1.63 -9.95
C GLN A 35 -7.34 -1.64 -9.79
N HIS A 36 -6.72 -2.80 -9.97
CA HIS A 36 -5.26 -2.99 -9.89
C HIS A 36 -4.63 -2.62 -8.54
N MET A 37 -5.41 -2.66 -7.44
CA MET A 37 -4.90 -2.44 -6.09
C MET A 37 -4.37 -3.73 -5.46
N CYS A 38 -3.21 -3.64 -4.83
CA CYS A 38 -2.67 -4.71 -4.00
C CYS A 38 -3.20 -4.57 -2.56
N SER A 39 -3.92 -5.56 -2.05
CA SER A 39 -4.42 -5.54 -0.66
C SER A 39 -3.33 -5.78 0.40
N ASN A 40 -2.13 -6.20 -0.02
CA ASN A 40 -1.00 -6.45 0.89
C ASN A 40 -0.19 -5.17 1.17
N CYS A 41 0.11 -4.37 0.14
CA CYS A 41 0.90 -3.15 0.30
C CYS A 41 0.15 -1.85 -0.04
N ASN A 42 -1.03 -1.92 -0.65
CA ASN A 42 -1.93 -0.80 -1.01
C ASN A 42 -1.61 0.11 -2.22
N PRO A 43 -0.59 -0.09 -3.10
CA PRO A 43 -0.51 0.63 -4.38
C PRO A 43 -1.51 0.11 -5.43
N LEU A 44 -1.65 0.89 -6.51
CA LEU A 44 -2.48 0.59 -7.69
C LEU A 44 -1.70 -0.01 -8.86
N THR A 45 -0.49 -0.50 -8.61
CA THR A 45 0.42 -0.97 -9.66
C THR A 45 0.30 -2.46 -9.96
N HIS A 46 -0.30 -3.24 -9.08
CA HIS A 46 -0.36 -4.70 -9.17
C HIS A 46 -1.48 -5.27 -8.30
N TYR A 47 -1.93 -6.48 -8.62
CA TYR A 47 -2.81 -7.24 -7.74
C TYR A 47 -2.01 -7.94 -6.64
N THR A 48 -2.66 -8.31 -5.54
CA THR A 48 -2.03 -9.01 -4.42
C THR A 48 -1.22 -10.23 -4.85
N LYS A 49 -1.71 -11.03 -5.81
CA LYS A 49 -1.00 -12.21 -6.34
C LYS A 49 0.36 -11.91 -6.98
N ASP A 50 0.57 -10.69 -7.47
CA ASP A 50 1.77 -10.24 -8.18
C ASP A 50 2.64 -9.36 -7.26
N CYS A 51 2.38 -9.39 -5.95
CA CYS A 51 3.03 -8.51 -4.99
C CYS A 51 4.46 -8.98 -4.67
N PRO A 52 5.49 -8.14 -4.90
CA PRO A 52 6.88 -8.52 -4.69
C PRO A 52 7.22 -8.74 -3.20
N SER A 53 6.41 -8.20 -2.28
CA SER A 53 6.58 -8.41 -0.84
C SER A 53 5.85 -9.65 -0.31
N ILE A 54 5.06 -10.33 -1.14
CA ILE A 54 4.54 -11.65 -0.77
C ILE A 54 5.70 -12.63 -0.90
N ALA A 55 6.24 -13.03 0.26
CA ALA A 55 7.16 -14.14 0.33
C ALA A 55 6.47 -15.37 -0.27
N THR A 56 6.90 -15.78 -1.46
CA THR A 56 6.60 -17.12 -1.96
C THR A 56 7.07 -18.08 -0.90
N ARG A 57 6.17 -18.92 -0.37
CA ARG A 57 6.55 -20.04 0.49
C ARG A 57 7.37 -21.02 -0.36
N THR A 58 8.66 -20.76 -0.50
CA THR A 58 9.57 -21.74 -1.07
C THR A 58 9.74 -22.79 0.01
N LEU A 59 9.10 -23.94 -0.17
CA LEU A 59 9.41 -25.11 0.65
C LEU A 59 10.87 -25.45 0.35
N SER A 60 11.78 -25.00 1.21
CA SER A 60 13.14 -25.52 1.20
C SER A 60 13.05 -27.03 1.41
N PRO A 61 13.77 -27.87 0.65
CA PRO A 61 13.70 -29.33 0.77
C PRO A 61 13.99 -29.84 2.21
N ASP A 62 14.62 -29.01 3.05
CA ASP A 62 14.95 -29.31 4.45
C ASP A 62 13.86 -28.94 5.48
N GLY A 63 12.66 -28.52 5.05
CA GLY A 63 11.53 -28.24 5.95
C GLY A 63 11.70 -27.04 6.88
N LYS A 64 12.78 -26.25 6.73
CA LYS A 64 13.03 -25.04 7.50
C LYS A 64 12.40 -23.84 6.80
N GLN A 65 11.40 -23.24 7.44
CA GLN A 65 10.74 -22.02 6.98
C GLN A 65 11.73 -20.85 7.10
N THR A 66 12.27 -20.37 5.97
CA THR A 66 13.09 -19.16 5.95
C THR A 66 12.31 -18.05 5.25
N TYR A 67 12.02 -16.99 6.00
CA TYR A 67 11.41 -15.78 5.46
C TYR A 67 12.52 -14.88 4.92
N THR A 68 12.65 -14.77 3.60
CA THR A 68 13.50 -13.74 2.99
C THR A 68 12.62 -12.53 2.68
N GLN A 69 12.70 -11.50 3.54
CA GLN A 69 12.14 -10.19 3.24
C GLN A 69 12.92 -9.60 2.07
N ALA A 70 12.31 -9.50 0.89
CA ALA A 70 12.87 -8.75 -0.23
C ALA A 70 12.69 -7.26 0.03
N ASN A 71 13.57 -6.68 0.85
CA ASN A 71 13.70 -5.24 0.99
C ASN A 71 14.02 -4.63 -0.37
N SER A 72 13.11 -3.80 -0.89
CA SER A 72 13.42 -2.94 -2.04
C SER A 72 12.61 -1.64 -1.99
N TYR A 73 12.86 -0.83 -0.95
CA TYR A 73 12.84 0.62 -1.14
C TYR A 73 14.30 1.07 -1.19
N ALA A 74 14.86 1.06 -2.41
CA ALA A 74 16.16 1.65 -2.69
C ALA A 74 16.01 3.17 -2.69
N ASP A 75 16.66 3.77 -1.69
CA ASP A 75 17.07 5.15 -1.62
C ASP A 75 17.62 5.67 -2.96
N SER A 76 17.01 6.74 -3.49
CA SER A 76 17.56 7.52 -4.59
C SER A 76 17.13 8.99 -4.45
N ARG A 77 17.71 9.66 -3.46
CA ARG A 77 17.90 11.12 -3.50
C ARG A 77 19.39 11.39 -3.74
N GLN A 78 19.73 11.80 -4.97
CA GLN A 78 20.89 12.64 -5.25
C GLN A 78 20.53 14.10 -4.99
#